data_AF-A0A8S9UCI0-F1
#
_entry.id   AF-A0A8S9UCI0-F1
#
_cell.length_a   1.000
_cell.length_b   1.000
_cell.length_c   1.000
_cell.angle_alpha   90.00
_cell.angle_beta   90.00
_cell.angle_gamma   90.00
#
_symmetry.space_group_name_H-M   'P 1'
#
loop_
_entity.id
_entity.type
_entity.pdbx_description
1 polymer ?
#
loop_
_entity_poly.entity_id
_entity_poly.type
_entity_poly.pdbx_seq_one_letter_code
_entity_poly.pdbx_strand_id
1 'polypeptide(L)'
;MARQLYFRALAGDSAEQLDLTSVPDAVRGRLASLELEWDSLDGIAQRALLWDTGFGYSTFGKPIQIFTDGKHSMDDLVFSLDDFEDAGCDVLNCSQPDGTKYSQMFCYGDKVPLFNRCLIEDTQEDFEYGTMVWTTSTAAHLDLVPSPHVVKHVWWNQDGGNATLLFIQTQPYETSHEDECPLIASDSRERK
;
A
#
# COMPACT_ATOMS: atom_id res chain seq x y z
N MET A 1 -2.17 -8.45 0.25
CA MET A 1 -1.86 -7.70 -1.01
C MET A 1 -1.62 -8.62 -2.21
N ALA A 2 -0.81 -9.67 -2.09
CA ALA A 2 -0.48 -10.58 -3.21
C ALA A 2 -1.70 -11.22 -3.89
N ARG A 3 -2.73 -11.58 -3.11
CA ARG A 3 -4.01 -12.07 -3.66
C ARG A 3 -4.67 -11.08 -4.64
N GLN A 4 -4.62 -9.79 -4.33
CA GLN A 4 -5.18 -8.75 -5.20
C GLN A 4 -4.37 -8.66 -6.49
N LEU A 5 -3.04 -8.64 -6.41
CA LEU A 5 -2.12 -8.66 -7.57
C LEU A 5 -2.42 -9.85 -8.50
N TYR A 6 -2.62 -11.05 -7.94
CA TYR A 6 -3.01 -12.22 -8.72
C TYR A 6 -4.33 -12.02 -9.49
N PHE A 7 -5.36 -11.46 -8.85
CA PHE A 7 -6.62 -11.17 -9.54
C PHE A 7 -6.48 -10.11 -10.64
N ARG A 8 -5.63 -9.10 -10.44
CA ARG A 8 -5.35 -8.09 -11.47
C ARG A 8 -4.62 -8.69 -12.66
N ALA A 9 -3.65 -9.57 -12.43
CA ALA A 9 -3.01 -10.34 -13.51
C ALA A 9 -4.03 -11.18 -14.30
N LEU A 10 -4.95 -11.87 -13.62
CA LEU A 10 -6.03 -12.64 -14.28
C LEU A 10 -7.00 -11.76 -15.07
N ALA A 11 -7.23 -10.51 -14.62
CA ALA A 11 -8.05 -9.53 -15.33
C ALA A 11 -7.35 -8.95 -16.57
N GLY A 12 -6.07 -9.25 -16.78
CA GLY A 12 -5.27 -8.71 -17.89
C GLY A 12 -4.69 -7.33 -17.63
N ASP A 13 -4.70 -6.88 -16.37
CA ASP A 13 -4.07 -5.62 -15.99
C ASP A 13 -2.54 -5.73 -16.10
N SER A 14 -1.89 -4.57 -16.18
CA SER A 14 -0.44 -4.47 -16.22
C SER A 14 0.04 -3.34 -15.33
N ALA A 15 1.31 -3.43 -14.91
CA ALA A 15 2.00 -2.36 -14.22
C ALA A 15 3.45 -2.31 -14.70
N GLU A 16 4.03 -1.11 -14.64
CA GLU A 16 5.46 -0.93 -14.93
C GLU A 16 6.31 -1.75 -13.96
N GLN A 17 7.44 -2.26 -14.45
CA GLN A 17 8.43 -2.90 -13.58
C GLN A 17 8.93 -1.91 -12.52
N LEU A 18 9.27 -2.42 -11.34
CA LEU A 18 9.80 -1.62 -10.25
C LEU A 18 11.26 -1.28 -10.52
N ASP A 19 11.58 0.01 -10.45
CA ASP A 19 12.96 0.51 -10.47
C ASP A 19 13.54 0.46 -9.05
N LEU A 20 14.08 -0.71 -8.66
CA LEU A 20 14.68 -0.90 -7.35
C LEU A 20 16.17 -0.58 -7.38
N THR A 21 16.68 0.10 -6.35
CA THR A 21 18.13 0.36 -6.21
C THR A 21 18.94 -0.93 -6.04
N SER A 22 18.30 -1.97 -5.49
CA SER A 22 18.81 -3.34 -5.45
C SER A 22 17.67 -4.32 -5.26
N VAL A 23 17.82 -5.56 -5.73
CA VAL A 23 16.89 -6.65 -5.41
C VAL A 23 17.28 -7.26 -4.06
N PRO A 24 16.36 -7.52 -3.11
CA PRO A 24 16.73 -8.20 -1.86
C PRO A 24 17.23 -9.64 -2.05
N ASP A 25 18.11 -10.12 -1.16
CA ASP A 25 18.61 -11.51 -1.22
C ASP A 25 17.50 -12.55 -1.09
N ALA A 26 16.48 -12.29 -0.27
CA ALA A 26 15.33 -13.17 -0.13
C ALA A 26 14.55 -13.32 -1.44
N VAL A 27 14.40 -12.22 -2.20
CA VAL A 27 13.79 -12.20 -3.53
C VAL A 27 14.65 -12.98 -4.52
N ARG A 28 15.96 -12.69 -4.58
CA ARG A 28 16.91 -13.42 -5.44
C ARG A 28 16.88 -14.93 -5.16
N GLY A 29 16.89 -15.33 -3.89
CA GLY A 29 16.86 -16.73 -3.49
C GLY A 29 15.60 -17.45 -3.97
N ARG A 30 14.44 -16.80 -3.89
CA ARG A 30 13.17 -17.36 -4.36
C ARG A 30 13.16 -17.49 -5.89
N LEU A 31 13.73 -16.54 -6.62
CA LEU A 31 13.84 -16.58 -8.08
C LEU A 31 14.82 -17.63 -8.58
N ALA A 32 15.98 -17.75 -7.93
CA ALA A 32 16.99 -18.75 -8.26
C ALA A 32 16.43 -20.18 -8.17
N SER A 33 15.53 -20.44 -7.21
CA SER A 33 14.85 -21.75 -7.09
C SER A 33 13.92 -22.10 -8.25
N LEU A 34 13.54 -21.10 -9.05
CA LEU A 34 12.65 -21.21 -10.21
C LEU A 34 13.38 -20.96 -11.53
N GLU A 35 14.69 -20.74 -11.51
CA GLU A 35 15.50 -20.37 -12.68
C GLU A 35 15.00 -19.10 -13.38
N LEU A 36 14.54 -18.12 -12.60
CA LEU A 36 14.05 -16.83 -13.08
C LEU A 36 14.98 -15.68 -12.67
N GLU A 37 14.92 -14.60 -13.43
CA GLU A 37 15.62 -13.34 -13.14
C GLU A 37 14.61 -12.23 -12.82
N TRP A 38 14.99 -11.28 -11.97
CA TRP A 38 14.07 -10.19 -11.54
C TRP A 38 13.49 -9.42 -12.73
N ASP A 39 14.34 -9.07 -13.70
CA ASP A 39 13.96 -8.26 -14.87
C ASP A 39 13.10 -9.04 -15.88
N SER A 40 12.98 -10.37 -15.72
CA SER A 40 12.11 -11.20 -16.56
C SER A 40 10.64 -11.20 -16.10
N LEU A 41 10.37 -10.77 -14.86
CA LEU A 41 9.04 -10.70 -14.29
C LEU A 41 8.32 -9.42 -14.75
N ASP A 42 7.02 -9.48 -15.04
CA ASP A 42 6.22 -8.28 -15.20
C ASP A 42 6.07 -7.50 -13.88
N GLY A 43 5.60 -6.25 -13.96
CA GLY A 43 5.49 -5.39 -12.78
C GLY A 43 4.54 -5.92 -11.70
N ILE A 44 3.51 -6.69 -12.06
CA ILE A 44 2.59 -7.28 -11.07
C ILE A 44 3.30 -8.41 -10.31
N ALA A 45 4.01 -9.28 -11.04
CA ALA A 45 4.80 -10.36 -10.46
C ALA A 45 5.94 -9.82 -9.56
N GLN A 46 6.61 -8.74 -9.97
CA GLN A 46 7.62 -8.07 -9.15
C GLN A 46 7.04 -7.56 -7.82
N ARG A 47 5.90 -6.85 -7.85
CA ARG A 47 5.22 -6.36 -6.64
C ARG A 47 4.77 -7.50 -5.74
N ALA A 48 4.20 -8.56 -6.31
CA ALA A 48 3.75 -9.73 -5.55
C ALA A 48 4.91 -10.44 -4.85
N LEU A 49 6.01 -10.66 -5.57
CA LEU A 49 7.17 -11.34 -5.03
C LEU A 49 7.87 -10.51 -3.95
N LEU A 50 8.01 -9.20 -4.16
CA LEU A 50 8.58 -8.28 -3.17
C LEU A 50 7.75 -8.29 -1.87
N TRP A 51 6.42 -8.16 -2.00
CA TRP A 51 5.50 -8.20 -0.86
C TRP A 51 5.57 -9.52 -0.09
N ASP A 52 5.44 -10.65 -0.79
CA ASP A 52 5.45 -11.98 -0.17
C ASP A 52 6.75 -12.28 0.58
N THR A 53 7.86 -11.70 0.14
CA THR A 53 9.18 -11.90 0.76
C THR A 53 9.44 -10.94 1.93
N GLY A 54 8.45 -10.12 2.31
CA GLY A 54 8.54 -9.25 3.46
C GLY A 54 9.15 -7.88 3.15
N PHE A 55 9.02 -7.38 1.92
CA PHE A 55 9.56 -6.09 1.53
C PHE A 55 8.49 -5.17 0.94
N GLY A 56 8.65 -3.89 1.25
CA GLY A 56 8.12 -2.80 0.44
C GLY A 56 9.26 -2.04 -0.25
N TYR A 57 8.96 -0.89 -0.84
CA TYR A 57 9.98 -0.02 -1.41
C TYR A 57 9.68 1.45 -1.15
N SER A 58 10.72 2.26 -1.00
CA SER A 58 10.62 3.71 -0.80
C SER A 58 10.38 4.47 -2.11
N THR A 59 10.14 5.79 -2.03
CA THR A 59 10.01 6.66 -3.22
C THR A 59 11.22 6.54 -4.15
N PHE A 60 12.43 6.41 -3.59
CA PHE A 60 13.67 6.27 -4.35
C PHE A 60 13.97 4.83 -4.79
N GLY A 61 13.01 3.91 -4.69
CA GLY A 61 13.17 2.53 -5.12
C GLY A 61 14.03 1.68 -4.18
N LYS A 62 14.33 2.16 -2.96
CA LYS A 62 15.07 1.34 -2.00
C LYS A 62 14.14 0.28 -1.41
N PRO A 63 14.48 -1.03 -1.44
CA PRO A 63 13.71 -2.03 -0.73
C PRO A 63 13.79 -1.80 0.78
N ILE A 64 12.65 -1.92 1.45
CA ILE A 64 12.52 -1.70 2.89
C ILE A 64 11.97 -2.97 3.53
N GLN A 65 12.68 -3.50 4.53
CA GLN A 65 12.27 -4.71 5.21
C GLN A 65 11.05 -4.45 6.11
N ILE A 66 10.07 -5.35 6.02
CA ILE A 66 8.88 -5.39 6.86
C ILE A 66 9.01 -6.61 7.78
N PHE A 67 8.75 -6.38 9.07
CA PHE A 67 8.77 -7.41 10.11
C PHE A 67 7.37 -7.53 10.70
N THR A 68 6.71 -8.68 10.49
CA THR A 68 5.41 -8.90 11.11
C THR A 68 5.54 -9.10 12.62
N ASP A 69 4.46 -8.87 13.36
CA ASP A 69 4.42 -9.08 14.82
C ASP A 69 4.42 -10.57 15.26
N GLY A 70 4.55 -11.49 14.29
CA GLY A 70 4.50 -12.94 14.50
C GLY A 70 3.09 -13.52 14.68
N LYS A 71 2.06 -12.69 14.78
CA LYS A 71 0.65 -13.10 14.77
C LYS A 71 0.02 -12.91 13.39
N HIS A 72 0.48 -11.90 12.66
CA HIS A 72 0.06 -11.59 11.31
C HIS A 72 1.12 -12.04 10.30
N SER A 73 0.67 -12.41 9.10
CA SER A 73 1.52 -12.64 7.93
C SER A 73 1.49 -11.42 7.01
N MET A 74 2.37 -11.38 6.00
CA MET A 74 2.30 -10.36 4.94
C MET A 74 0.92 -10.31 4.26
N ASP A 75 0.18 -11.41 4.19
CA ASP A 75 -1.15 -11.41 3.59
C ASP A 75 -2.21 -10.69 4.45
N ASP A 76 -1.94 -10.54 5.74
CA ASP A 76 -2.85 -10.01 6.76
C ASP A 76 -2.37 -8.68 7.37
N LEU A 77 -1.41 -7.99 6.73
CA LEU A 77 -1.01 -6.64 7.17
C LEU A 77 -1.95 -5.54 6.69
N VAL A 78 -2.75 -5.84 5.67
CA VAL A 78 -3.73 -4.90 5.13
C VAL A 78 -4.97 -4.92 5.99
N PHE A 79 -5.31 -3.80 6.60
CA PHE A 79 -6.51 -3.64 7.42
C PHE A 79 -7.80 -3.75 6.60
N SER A 80 -8.81 -4.35 7.21
CA SER A 80 -10.20 -4.37 6.75
C SER A 80 -10.98 -3.16 7.27
N LEU A 81 -12.19 -2.93 6.74
CA LEU A 81 -13.07 -1.85 7.21
C LEU A 81 -13.41 -2.03 8.69
N ASP A 82 -13.74 -3.28 9.06
CA ASP A 82 -14.06 -3.69 10.43
C ASP A 82 -12.91 -3.34 11.40
N ASP A 83 -11.64 -3.53 11.00
CA ASP A 83 -10.48 -3.21 11.84
C ASP A 83 -10.43 -1.72 12.24
N PHE A 84 -10.86 -0.83 11.36
CA PHE A 84 -10.88 0.60 11.63
C PHE A 84 -12.13 1.04 12.39
N GLU A 85 -13.28 0.44 12.10
CA GLU A 85 -14.50 0.67 12.86
C GLU A 85 -14.28 0.26 14.33
N ASP A 86 -13.64 -0.89 14.56
CA ASP A 86 -13.26 -1.37 15.89
C ASP A 86 -12.21 -0.46 16.56
N ALA A 87 -11.32 0.18 15.79
CA ALA A 87 -10.37 1.16 16.29
C ALA A 87 -11.00 2.52 16.65
N GLY A 88 -12.28 2.72 16.32
CA GLY A 88 -13.00 3.98 16.55
C GLY A 88 -12.55 5.11 15.62
N CYS A 89 -12.10 4.77 14.40
CA CYS A 89 -11.80 5.73 13.36
C CYS A 89 -13.06 6.15 12.59
N ASP A 90 -13.05 7.37 12.07
CA ASP A 90 -14.16 7.89 11.27
C ASP A 90 -14.04 7.40 9.82
N VAL A 91 -15.16 6.92 9.27
CA VAL A 91 -15.25 6.41 7.90
C VAL A 91 -16.02 7.40 7.03
N LEU A 92 -15.37 7.97 6.02
CA LEU A 92 -16.02 8.77 4.99
C LEU A 92 -16.60 7.84 3.91
N ASN A 93 -17.92 7.82 3.80
CA ASN A 93 -18.63 7.04 2.80
C ASN A 93 -18.64 7.76 1.44
N CYS A 94 -17.76 7.33 0.55
CA CYS A 94 -17.65 7.83 -0.81
C CYS A 94 -18.49 6.95 -1.74
N SER A 95 -19.66 7.41 -2.20
CA SER A 95 -20.46 6.67 -3.18
C SER A 95 -20.16 7.14 -4.61
N GLN A 96 -19.76 6.23 -5.49
CA GLN A 96 -19.61 6.52 -6.93
C GLN A 96 -20.93 6.31 -7.70
N PRO A 97 -21.06 6.89 -8.92
CA PRO A 97 -22.27 6.81 -9.73
C PRO A 97 -22.70 5.39 -10.13
N ASP A 98 -21.77 4.44 -10.12
CA ASP A 98 -21.98 3.01 -10.39
C ASP A 98 -22.49 2.22 -9.16
N GLY A 99 -22.70 2.89 -8.02
CA GLY A 99 -23.14 2.30 -6.76
C GLY A 99 -22.00 1.73 -5.91
N THR A 100 -20.75 1.88 -6.36
CA THR A 100 -19.57 1.47 -5.65
C THR A 100 -19.32 2.39 -4.45
N LYS A 101 -19.11 1.81 -3.26
CA LYS A 101 -18.82 2.55 -2.02
C LYS A 101 -17.33 2.46 -1.70
N TYR A 102 -16.69 3.59 -1.51
CA TYR A 102 -15.33 3.77 -1.02
C TYR A 102 -15.38 4.30 0.42
N SER A 103 -14.35 4.00 1.19
CA SER A 103 -14.15 4.44 2.56
C SER A 103 -12.81 5.16 2.66
N GLN A 104 -12.81 6.49 2.61
CA GLN A 104 -11.68 7.24 3.16
C GLN A 104 -11.77 7.16 4.68
N MET A 105 -10.63 7.07 5.37
CA MET A 105 -10.61 6.78 6.80
C MET A 105 -9.78 7.84 7.52
N PHE A 106 -10.39 8.47 8.53
CA PHE A 106 -9.72 9.41 9.41
C PHE A 106 -9.54 8.78 10.78
N CYS A 107 -8.29 8.56 11.15
CA CYS A 107 -7.90 8.14 12.50
C CYS A 107 -7.15 9.29 13.19
N TYR A 108 -7.07 9.30 14.52
CA TYR A 108 -6.07 10.13 15.20
C TYR A 108 -4.81 9.31 15.48
N GLY A 109 -3.66 9.99 15.62
CA GLY A 109 -2.35 9.35 15.72
C GLY A 109 -2.21 8.48 16.96
N ASP A 110 -2.91 8.84 18.04
CA ASP A 110 -3.00 8.09 19.28
C ASP A 110 -3.79 6.77 19.16
N LYS A 111 -4.57 6.60 18.08
CA LYS A 111 -5.26 5.33 17.76
C LYS A 111 -4.39 4.38 16.95
N VAL A 112 -3.41 4.88 16.21
CA VAL A 112 -2.57 4.07 15.30
C VAL A 112 -1.80 2.93 15.99
N PRO A 113 -1.23 3.12 17.20
CA PRO A 113 -0.58 2.02 17.91
C PRO A 113 -1.50 0.85 18.26
N LEU A 114 -2.83 1.06 18.30
CA LEU A 114 -3.79 0.00 18.66
C LEU A 114 -3.96 -1.04 17.55
N PHE A 115 -3.55 -0.73 16.32
CA PHE A 115 -3.71 -1.61 15.18
C PHE A 115 -2.38 -1.93 14.47
N ASN A 116 -1.21 -1.60 15.02
CA ASN A 116 0.05 -1.95 14.36
C ASN A 116 0.20 -3.49 14.22
N ARG A 117 0.36 -3.99 12.98
CA ARG A 117 0.56 -5.43 12.69
C ARG A 117 2.00 -5.77 12.30
N CYS A 118 2.83 -4.75 12.08
CA CYS A 118 4.22 -4.89 11.67
C CYS A 118 5.10 -3.74 12.17
N LEU A 119 6.41 -3.97 12.10
CA LEU A 119 7.47 -2.98 12.18
C LEU A 119 8.11 -2.83 10.80
N ILE A 120 8.58 -1.64 10.48
CA ILE A 120 9.23 -1.32 9.22
C ILE A 120 10.65 -0.86 9.55
N GLU A 121 11.64 -1.34 8.78
CA GLU A 121 13.02 -0.87 8.90
C GLU A 121 13.07 0.66 8.72
N ASP A 122 13.58 1.36 9.73
CA ASP A 122 13.77 2.81 9.66
C ASP A 122 15.11 3.13 8.99
N THR A 123 15.01 3.65 7.78
CA THR A 123 16.18 4.08 7.01
C THR A 123 16.36 5.61 6.96
N GLN A 124 15.60 6.37 7.77
CA GLN A 124 15.59 7.83 8.02
C GLN A 124 15.58 8.79 6.80
N GLU A 125 16.33 8.52 5.74
CA GLU A 125 16.58 9.39 4.59
C GLU A 125 15.76 9.01 3.35
N ASP A 126 15.11 7.84 3.33
CA ASP A 126 14.54 7.29 2.10
C ASP A 126 13.05 7.57 1.91
N PHE A 127 12.38 8.22 2.86
CA PHE A 127 10.92 8.35 2.86
C PHE A 127 10.49 9.78 2.56
N GLU A 128 9.62 9.94 1.57
CA GLU A 128 8.81 11.15 1.45
C GLU A 128 7.77 11.21 2.57
N TYR A 129 7.36 12.44 2.91
CA TYR A 129 6.20 12.67 3.75
C TYR A 129 4.95 12.30 2.95
N GLY A 130 4.41 11.11 3.19
CA GLY A 130 3.08 10.74 2.73
C GLY A 130 2.07 11.70 3.36
N THR A 131 1.10 12.14 2.55
CA THR A 131 0.01 13.01 3.00
C THR A 131 -1.11 12.22 3.65
N MET A 132 -1.30 10.94 3.30
CA MET A 132 -2.45 10.14 3.75
C MET A 132 -2.21 8.63 3.77
N VAL A 133 -3.04 7.92 4.52
CA VAL A 133 -3.11 6.45 4.51
C VAL A 133 -4.44 6.03 3.89
N TRP A 134 -4.37 5.47 2.69
CA TRP A 134 -5.51 4.77 2.09
C TRP A 134 -5.46 3.31 2.51
N THR A 135 -6.60 2.81 2.94
CA THR A 135 -6.76 1.45 3.38
C THR A 135 -7.46 0.73 2.23
N THR A 136 -6.91 -0.41 1.79
CA THR A 136 -7.61 -1.25 0.81
C THR A 136 -8.69 -2.03 1.52
N SER A 137 -9.79 -1.36 1.83
CA SER A 137 -11.01 -2.06 2.19
C SER A 137 -12.23 -1.23 1.83
N THR A 138 -12.49 -1.12 0.53
CA THR A 138 -13.85 -0.98 0.03
C THR A 138 -13.87 -1.54 -1.39
N ALA A 139 -15.02 -2.08 -1.81
CA ALA A 139 -15.26 -2.94 -2.98
C ALA A 139 -15.02 -2.27 -4.36
N ALA A 140 -14.10 -1.32 -4.40
CA ALA A 140 -14.23 -0.10 -5.15
C ALA A 140 -12.93 0.24 -5.88
N HIS A 141 -11.80 -0.16 -5.30
CA HIS A 141 -10.54 -0.27 -6.01
C HIS A 141 -10.15 -1.74 -6.21
N LEU A 142 -11.13 -2.62 -6.44
CA LEU A 142 -10.85 -3.99 -6.87
C LEU A 142 -10.08 -4.01 -8.18
N ASP A 143 -10.09 -2.93 -8.97
CA ASP A 143 -9.35 -2.82 -10.22
C ASP A 143 -8.01 -2.09 -10.11
N LEU A 144 -7.63 -1.67 -8.90
CA LEU A 144 -6.30 -1.13 -8.67
C LEU A 144 -5.28 -2.27 -8.59
N VAL A 145 -4.16 -2.10 -9.29
CA VAL A 145 -2.92 -2.84 -9.04
C VAL A 145 -2.23 -2.26 -7.80
N PRO A 146 -2.23 -2.94 -6.65
CA PRO A 146 -1.66 -2.38 -5.44
C PRO A 146 -0.13 -2.37 -5.53
N SER A 147 0.50 -1.36 -4.92
CA SER A 147 1.96 -1.28 -4.80
C SER A 147 2.37 -1.31 -3.34
N PRO A 148 3.44 -2.00 -2.92
CA PRO A 148 3.90 -1.97 -1.52
C PRO A 148 4.83 -0.77 -1.23
N HIS A 149 4.32 0.45 -1.39
CA HIS A 149 5.12 1.66 -1.24
C HIS A 149 5.23 2.09 0.23
N VAL A 150 6.44 2.31 0.73
CA VAL A 150 6.67 2.71 2.12
C VAL A 150 6.85 4.22 2.19
N VAL A 151 6.01 4.87 3.00
CA VAL A 151 6.03 6.32 3.21
C VAL A 151 6.11 6.64 4.69
N LYS A 152 6.62 7.83 5.00
CA LYS A 152 6.63 8.40 6.36
C LYS A 152 5.49 9.40 6.47
N HIS A 153 4.70 9.34 7.52
CA HIS A 153 3.57 10.25 7.71
C HIS A 153 3.67 10.91 9.09
N VAL A 154 3.38 12.22 9.15
CA VAL A 154 3.27 12.97 10.40
C VAL A 154 1.80 13.10 10.75
N TRP A 155 1.42 12.47 11.86
CA TRP A 155 0.04 12.38 12.30
C TRP A 155 -0.23 13.27 13.49
N TRP A 156 -1.39 13.92 13.52
CA TRP A 156 -1.84 14.73 14.66
C TRP A 156 -2.55 13.87 15.72
N ASN A 157 -2.13 14.03 16.96
CA ASN A 157 -2.79 13.43 18.11
C ASN A 157 -3.93 14.33 18.59
N GLN A 158 -4.92 13.75 19.27
CA GLN A 158 -6.03 14.50 19.86
C GLN A 158 -5.59 15.58 20.87
N ASP A 159 -4.41 15.42 21.48
CA ASP A 159 -3.83 16.35 22.46
C ASP A 159 -3.07 17.53 21.84
N GLY A 160 -3.03 17.61 20.51
CA GLY A 160 -2.30 18.65 19.76
C GLY A 160 -0.81 18.36 19.58
N GLY A 161 -0.32 17.18 19.99
CA GLY A 161 1.00 16.67 19.63
C GLY A 161 1.01 16.01 18.25
N ASN A 162 2.21 15.69 17.75
CA ASN A 162 2.37 14.95 16.50
C ASN A 162 3.16 13.65 16.74
N ALA A 163 2.77 12.58 16.05
CA ALA A 163 3.52 11.34 15.94
C ALA A 163 4.06 11.19 14.51
N THR A 164 5.18 10.49 14.36
CA THR A 164 5.72 10.14 13.03
C THR A 164 5.72 8.64 12.88
N LEU A 165 5.08 8.15 11.82
CA LEU A 165 4.82 6.74 11.60
C LEU A 165 5.20 6.35 10.17
N LEU A 166 5.61 5.11 9.97
CA LEU A 166 5.82 4.53 8.65
C LEU A 166 4.60 3.73 8.24
N PHE A 167 4.19 3.87 6.98
CA PHE A 167 3.04 3.18 6.42
C PHE A 167 3.37 2.53 5.09
N ILE A 168 2.64 1.45 4.79
CA ILE A 168 2.63 0.82 3.49
C ILE A 168 1.38 1.33 2.76
N GLN A 169 1.58 2.21 1.78
CA GLN A 169 0.53 2.65 0.88
C GLN A 169 0.36 1.63 -0.23
N THR A 170 -0.88 1.26 -0.53
CA THR A 170 -1.23 0.39 -1.65
C THR A 170 -1.43 1.16 -2.96
N GLN A 171 -1.48 2.49 -2.91
CA GLN A 171 -1.69 3.41 -4.03
C GLN A 171 -0.52 4.40 -4.17
N PRO A 172 -0.22 4.91 -5.38
CA PRO A 172 0.75 5.97 -5.57
C PRO A 172 0.33 7.27 -4.87
N TYR A 173 1.32 8.06 -4.42
CA TYR A 173 1.12 9.32 -3.70
C TYR A 173 0.26 10.35 -4.46
N GLU A 174 0.40 10.44 -5.78
CA GLU A 174 -0.28 11.46 -6.61
C GLU A 174 -1.82 11.37 -6.62
N THR A 175 -2.40 10.26 -6.14
CA THR A 175 -3.86 10.08 -6.11
C THR A 175 -4.49 10.30 -4.74
N SER A 176 -3.73 10.82 -3.76
CA SER A 176 -4.17 10.99 -2.37
C SER A 176 -4.46 12.47 -2.01
N HIS A 177 -5.74 12.82 -1.82
CA HIS A 177 -6.18 14.17 -1.40
C HIS A 177 -7.00 14.12 -0.12
N GLU A 178 -6.73 15.06 0.80
CA GLU A 178 -7.15 15.04 2.23
C GLU A 178 -8.65 14.94 2.49
N ASP A 179 -9.48 15.36 1.54
CA ASP A 179 -10.94 15.47 1.71
C ASP A 179 -11.72 15.11 0.44
N GLU A 180 -11.07 14.47 -0.53
CA GLU A 180 -11.67 14.17 -1.82
C GLU A 180 -11.67 12.66 -2.07
N CYS A 181 -12.85 12.13 -2.42
CA CYS A 181 -12.94 10.78 -2.95
C CYS A 181 -12.01 10.68 -4.18
N PRO A 182 -11.22 9.61 -4.32
CA PRO A 182 -10.30 9.48 -5.44
C PRO A 182 -11.07 9.62 -6.76
N LEU A 183 -10.70 10.64 -7.52
CA LEU A 183 -11.27 10.86 -8.85
C LEU A 183 -10.86 9.66 -9.70
N ILE A 184 -11.84 8.99 -10.34
CA ILE A 184 -11.53 8.08 -11.44
C ILE A 184 -10.65 8.88 -12.39
N ALA A 185 -9.46 8.37 -12.72
CA ALA A 185 -8.68 8.90 -13.82
C ALA A 185 -9.60 8.89 -15.04
N SER A 186 -10.21 10.04 -15.35
CA SER A 186 -11.08 10.16 -16.51
C SER A 186 -10.23 9.77 -17.70
N ASP A 187 -10.65 8.71 -18.37
CA ASP A 187 -10.04 8.18 -19.57
C ASP A 187 -9.51 9.32 -20.44
N SER A 188 -8.19 9.43 -20.55
CA SER A 188 -7.53 10.42 -21.41
C SER A 188 -7.71 10.12 -22.91
N ARG A 189 -8.76 9.37 -23.28
CA ARG A 189 -9.12 9.02 -24.66
C ARG A 189 -10.26 9.84 -25.27
N GLU A 190 -10.71 10.91 -24.62
CA GLU A 190 -11.58 11.90 -25.27
C GLU A 190 -10.91 13.28 -25.36
N ARG A 191 -9.76 13.33 -26.05
CA ARG A 191 -9.35 14.54 -26.77
C ARG A 191 -9.01 14.18 -28.23
N LYS A 192 -10.04 14.23 -29.07
CA LYS A 192 -9.95 14.50 -30.49
C LYS A 192 -10.99 15.53 -30.87
#